data_AF-A0A3M1CGF6-F1
#
_entry.id   AF-A0A3M1CGF6-F1
#
_cell.length_a   1.000
_cell.length_b   1.000
_cell.length_c   1.000
_cell.angle_alpha   90.00
_cell.angle_beta   90.00
_cell.angle_gamma   90.00
#
_symmetry.space_group_name_H-M   'P 1'
#
loop_
_entity.id
_entity.type
_entity.pdbx_description
1 polymer ?
#
loop_
_entity_poly.entity_id
_entity_poly.type
_entity_poly.pdbx_seq_one_letter_code
_entity_poly.pdbx_strand_id
1 'polypeptide(L)'
;VFHDRIKKWLSANYYLAGVDAKFGNRLPQAYRYFKQAKRYGNEKADKMLKELEKAGKRLFQNAYVMHNDRPEKAQQLLKTALQIIPPDNPYYKKSQKLLRKITGEGRSGDSAEEDDF
;
A
#
# COMPACT_ATOMS: atom_id res chain seq x y z
N VAL A 1 -12.75 -30.88 -10.04
CA VAL A 1 -11.57 -31.64 -9.55
C VAL A 1 -10.23 -31.09 -10.04
N PHE A 2 -9.91 -31.13 -11.34
CA PHE A 2 -8.61 -30.61 -11.85
C PHE A 2 -8.47 -29.09 -11.66
N HIS A 3 -9.52 -28.33 -12.00
CA HIS A 3 -9.60 -26.88 -11.81
C HIS A 3 -9.39 -26.46 -10.34
N ASP A 4 -9.98 -27.20 -9.40
CA ASP A 4 -9.88 -26.90 -7.97
C ASP A 4 -8.48 -27.16 -7.43
N ARG A 5 -7.80 -28.20 -7.95
CA ARG A 5 -6.39 -28.48 -7.63
C ARG A 5 -5.47 -27.37 -8.13
N ILE A 6 -5.68 -26.87 -9.36
CA ILE A 6 -4.90 -25.74 -9.91
C ILE A 6 -5.11 -24.50 -9.05
N LYS A 7 -6.35 -24.14 -8.71
CA LYS A 7 -6.64 -22.99 -7.85
C LYS A 7 -5.96 -23.11 -6.49
N LYS A 8 -6.02 -24.28 -5.85
CA LYS A 8 -5.36 -24.52 -4.56
C LYS A 8 -3.84 -24.37 -4.65
N TRP A 9 -3.23 -24.87 -5.72
CA TRP A 9 -1.79 -24.74 -5.94
C TRP A 9 -1.38 -23.28 -6.21
N LEU A 10 -2.09 -22.57 -7.09
CA LEU A 10 -1.86 -21.14 -7.36
C LEU A 10 -2.05 -20.30 -6.08
N SER A 11 -3.11 -20.56 -5.32
CA SER A 11 -3.39 -19.93 -4.03
C SER A 11 -2.24 -20.07 -3.04
N ALA A 12 -1.64 -21.26 -2.93
CA ALA A 12 -0.49 -21.51 -2.07
C ALA A 12 0.79 -20.85 -2.60
N ASN A 13 1.05 -20.96 -3.91
CA ASN A 13 2.25 -20.40 -4.53
C ASN A 13 2.29 -18.87 -4.41
N TYR A 14 1.19 -18.18 -4.74
CA TYR A 14 1.10 -16.73 -4.57
C TYR A 14 1.22 -16.31 -3.10
N TYR A 15 0.66 -17.08 -2.16
CA TYR A 15 0.81 -16.77 -0.75
C TYR A 15 2.29 -16.86 -0.30
N LEU A 16 2.99 -17.92 -0.68
CA LEU A 16 4.42 -18.08 -0.37
C LEU A 16 5.27 -16.97 -1.00
N ALA A 17 5.02 -16.64 -2.27
CA ALA A 17 5.69 -15.53 -2.95
C ALA A 17 5.41 -14.17 -2.26
N GLY A 18 4.19 -13.97 -1.75
CA GLY A 18 3.84 -12.79 -0.96
C GLY A 18 4.61 -12.72 0.36
N VAL A 19 4.76 -13.85 1.05
CA VAL A 19 5.53 -13.95 2.29
C VAL A 19 7.02 -13.64 2.03
N ASP A 20 7.62 -14.23 1.00
CA ASP A 20 9.00 -13.96 0.60
C ASP A 20 9.22 -12.48 0.23
N ALA A 21 8.32 -11.91 -0.58
CA ALA A 21 8.38 -10.49 -0.93
C ALA A 21 8.28 -9.59 0.31
N LYS A 22 7.43 -9.93 1.28
CA LYS A 22 7.28 -9.18 2.54
C LYS A 22 8.55 -9.24 3.39
N PHE A 23 9.15 -10.41 3.56
CA PHE A 23 10.42 -10.56 4.31
C PHE A 23 11.58 -9.85 3.61
N GLY A 24 11.58 -9.83 2.27
CA GLY A 24 12.52 -9.03 1.48
C GLY A 24 12.21 -7.53 1.42
N ASN A 25 11.27 -7.02 2.23
CA ASN A 25 10.83 -5.61 2.26
C ASN A 25 10.33 -5.06 0.91
N ARG A 26 9.90 -5.93 -0.01
CA ARG A 26 9.31 -5.59 -1.31
C ARG A 26 7.79 -5.44 -1.17
N LEU A 27 7.35 -4.46 -0.39
CA LEU A 27 5.94 -4.33 0.04
C LEU A 27 4.92 -4.26 -1.13
N PRO A 28 5.15 -3.48 -2.21
CA PRO A 28 4.21 -3.45 -3.35
C PRO A 28 4.06 -4.81 -4.03
N GLN A 29 5.16 -5.56 -4.15
CA GLN A 29 5.14 -6.90 -4.73
C GLN A 29 4.39 -7.87 -3.82
N ALA A 30 4.64 -7.81 -2.50
CA ALA A 30 3.92 -8.60 -1.51
C ALA A 30 2.40 -8.37 -1.59
N TYR A 31 1.97 -7.10 -1.71
CA TYR A 31 0.55 -6.75 -1.85
C TYR A 31 -0.08 -7.38 -3.09
N ARG A 32 0.58 -7.30 -4.24
CA ARG A 32 0.11 -7.92 -5.50
C ARG A 32 -0.06 -9.43 -5.36
N TYR A 33 0.92 -10.11 -4.76
CA TYR A 33 0.86 -11.55 -4.55
C TYR A 33 -0.24 -11.96 -3.56
N PHE A 34 -0.40 -11.25 -2.44
CA PHE A 34 -1.49 -11.55 -1.51
C PHE A 34 -2.87 -11.27 -2.12
N LYS A 35 -3.03 -10.25 -2.98
CA LYS A 35 -4.28 -10.07 -3.74
C LYS A 35 -4.58 -11.25 -4.66
N GLN A 36 -3.57 -11.78 -5.36
CA GLN A 36 -3.76 -12.98 -6.18
C GLN A 36 -4.08 -14.21 -5.32
N ALA A 37 -3.35 -14.44 -4.23
CA ALA A 37 -3.62 -15.53 -3.30
C ALA A 37 -5.07 -15.48 -2.78
N LYS A 38 -5.54 -14.30 -2.35
CA LYS A 38 -6.93 -14.08 -1.95
C LYS A 38 -7.91 -14.40 -3.08
N ARG A 39 -7.64 -13.94 -4.31
CA ARG A 39 -8.48 -14.22 -5.49
C ARG A 39 -8.63 -15.72 -5.76
N TYR A 40 -7.60 -16.52 -5.47
CA TYR A 40 -7.64 -17.98 -5.59
C TYR A 40 -8.13 -18.70 -4.30
N GLY A 41 -8.64 -17.96 -3.31
CA GLY A 41 -9.27 -18.52 -2.10
C GLY A 41 -8.33 -18.73 -0.91
N ASN A 42 -7.18 -18.06 -0.86
CA ASN A 42 -6.31 -18.11 0.34
C ASN A 42 -6.84 -17.18 1.44
N GLU A 43 -7.51 -17.72 2.45
CA GLU A 43 -8.05 -16.94 3.57
C GLU A 43 -6.95 -16.25 4.40
N LYS A 44 -5.75 -16.83 4.49
CA LYS A 44 -4.63 -16.23 5.22
C LYS A 44 -4.12 -14.96 4.53
N ALA A 45 -4.38 -14.78 3.24
CA ALA A 45 -3.97 -13.59 2.50
C ALA A 45 -4.69 -12.33 3.00
N ASP A 46 -5.92 -12.44 3.52
CA ASP A 46 -6.65 -11.29 4.07
C ASP A 46 -5.96 -10.68 5.28
N LYS A 47 -5.45 -11.54 6.19
CA LYS A 47 -4.64 -11.07 7.33
C LYS A 47 -3.39 -10.35 6.84
N MET A 48 -2.73 -10.86 5.81
CA MET A 48 -1.51 -10.26 5.26
C MET A 48 -1.76 -8.93 4.57
N LEU A 49 -2.88 -8.80 3.84
CA LEU A 49 -3.28 -7.53 3.23
C LEU A 49 -3.52 -6.44 4.30
N LYS A 50 -4.20 -6.78 5.41
CA LYS A 50 -4.40 -5.86 6.54
C LYS A 50 -3.08 -5.46 7.21
N GLU A 51 -2.11 -6.36 7.29
CA GLU A 51 -0.77 -6.02 7.81
C GLU A 51 -0.01 -5.07 6.87
N LEU A 52 -0.11 -5.27 5.55
CA LEU A 52 0.47 -4.35 4.57
C LEU A 52 -0.20 -2.98 4.58
N GLU A 53 -1.51 -2.93 4.80
CA GLU A 53 -2.25 -1.67 4.97
C GLU A 53 -1.75 -0.89 6.21
N LYS A 54 -1.53 -1.59 7.33
CA LYS A 54 -0.89 -0.99 8.52
C LYS A 54 0.53 -0.50 8.22
N ALA A 55 1.30 -1.25 7.44
CA ALA A 55 2.62 -0.80 6.98
C ALA A 55 2.50 0.45 6.10
N GLY A 56 1.54 0.49 5.18
CA GLY A 56 1.24 1.67 4.37
C GLY A 56 0.91 2.91 5.21
N LYS A 57 0.09 2.76 6.25
CA LYS A 57 -0.18 3.85 7.21
C LYS A 57 1.10 4.35 7.87
N ARG A 58 2.01 3.47 8.27
CA ARG A 58 3.32 3.86 8.85
C ARG A 58 4.18 4.60 7.84
N LEU A 59 4.19 4.18 6.57
CA LEU A 59 4.90 4.90 5.50
C LEU A 59 4.36 6.31 5.33
N PHE A 60 3.02 6.49 5.34
CA PHE A 60 2.40 7.81 5.32
C PHE A 60 2.81 8.65 6.53
N GLN A 61 2.73 8.12 7.75
CA GLN A 61 3.10 8.86 8.97
C GLN A 61 4.57 9.31 8.91
N ASN A 62 5.47 8.42 8.49
CA ASN A 62 6.88 8.75 8.32
C ASN A 62 7.07 9.85 7.27
N ALA A 63 6.39 9.76 6.13
CA ALA A 63 6.44 10.78 5.09
C ALA A 63 5.92 12.13 5.59
N TYR A 64 4.82 12.14 6.36
CA TYR A 64 4.23 13.35 6.92
C TYR A 64 5.20 14.05 7.89
N VAL A 65 5.92 13.32 8.73
CA VAL A 65 6.90 13.94 9.65
C VAL A 65 8.07 14.58 8.89
N MET A 66 8.52 13.97 7.78
CA MET A 66 9.75 14.41 7.09
C MET A 66 9.54 15.19 5.79
N HIS A 67 8.31 15.51 5.41
CA HIS A 67 8.04 16.11 4.09
C HIS A 67 8.65 17.50 3.87
N ASN A 68 8.86 18.26 4.95
CA ASN A 68 9.50 19.58 4.88
C ASN A 68 11.02 19.48 4.80
N ASP A 69 11.63 18.56 5.54
CA ASP A 69 13.09 18.43 5.62
C ASP A 69 13.68 17.56 4.51
N ARG A 70 12.94 16.54 4.08
CA ARG A 70 13.37 15.50 3.14
C ARG A 70 12.26 15.15 2.14
N PRO A 71 11.90 16.10 1.25
CA PRO A 71 10.77 15.94 0.35
C PRO A 71 10.92 14.76 -0.59
N GLU A 72 12.10 14.46 -1.14
CA GLU A 72 12.26 13.32 -2.07
C GLU A 72 12.00 11.98 -1.36
N LYS A 73 12.50 11.84 -0.12
CA LYS A 73 12.29 10.64 0.68
C LYS A 73 10.83 10.48 1.07
N ALA A 74 10.16 11.57 1.44
CA ALA A 74 8.72 11.57 1.70
C ALA A 74 7.92 11.14 0.45
N GLN A 75 8.26 11.65 -0.73
CA GLN A 75 7.62 11.22 -1.98
C GLN A 75 7.78 9.72 -2.24
N GLN A 76 8.97 9.16 -2.03
CA GLN A 76 9.22 7.72 -2.21
C GLN A 76 8.36 6.86 -1.27
N LEU A 77 8.26 7.26 0.00
CA LEU A 77 7.42 6.60 1.00
C LEU A 77 5.93 6.66 0.59
N LEU A 78 5.45 7.83 0.13
CA LEU A 78 4.07 8.01 -0.31
C LEU A 78 3.75 7.19 -1.57
N LYS A 79 4.64 7.17 -2.56
CA LYS A 79 4.50 6.34 -3.77
C LYS A 79 4.42 4.84 -3.43
N THR A 80 5.14 4.41 -2.40
CA THR A 80 5.07 3.03 -1.90
C THR A 80 3.75 2.80 -1.15
N ALA A 81 3.35 3.72 -0.28
CA ALA A 81 2.08 3.65 0.46
C ALA A 81 0.88 3.52 -0.47
N LEU A 82 0.82 4.32 -1.55
CA LEU A 82 -0.26 4.28 -2.55
C LEU A 82 -0.39 2.94 -3.30
N GLN A 83 0.67 2.13 -3.34
CA GLN A 83 0.62 0.83 -3.99
C GLN A 83 0.13 -0.31 -3.08
N ILE A 84 0.10 -0.09 -1.76
CA ILE A 84 -0.24 -1.12 -0.76
C ILE A 84 -1.44 -0.77 0.11
N ILE A 85 -1.84 0.50 0.13
CA ILE A 85 -3.09 0.96 0.76
C ILE A 85 -4.21 0.86 -0.29
N PRO A 86 -5.35 0.23 0.05
CA PRO A 86 -6.47 0.15 -0.88
C PRO A 86 -7.18 1.52 -1.01
N PRO A 87 -7.82 1.83 -2.16
CA PRO A 87 -8.35 3.18 -2.43
C PRO A 87 -9.48 3.65 -1.50
N ASP A 88 -10.18 2.71 -0.87
CA ASP A 88 -11.24 2.93 0.12
C ASP A 88 -10.69 3.36 1.48
N ASN A 89 -9.40 3.10 1.77
CA ASN A 89 -8.78 3.52 3.02
C ASN A 89 -8.51 5.05 3.00
N PRO A 90 -8.85 5.79 4.09
CA PRO A 90 -8.64 7.24 4.17
C PRO A 90 -7.19 7.70 3.92
N TYR A 91 -6.21 6.90 4.34
CA TYR A 91 -4.79 7.20 4.14
C TYR A 91 -4.36 7.14 2.67
N TYR A 92 -5.13 6.50 1.78
CA TYR A 92 -4.88 6.58 0.35
C TYR A 92 -5.07 8.02 -0.14
N LYS A 93 -6.22 8.63 0.14
CA LYS A 93 -6.51 10.02 -0.23
C LYS A 93 -5.55 11.00 0.46
N LYS A 94 -5.27 10.82 1.76
CA LYS A 94 -4.27 11.64 2.48
C LYS A 94 -2.87 11.53 1.84
N SER A 95 -2.46 10.32 1.42
CA SER A 95 -1.18 10.12 0.74
C SER A 95 -1.12 10.79 -0.62
N GLN A 96 -2.21 10.75 -1.40
CA GLN A 96 -2.30 11.45 -2.69
C GLN A 96 -2.24 12.97 -2.50
N LYS A 97 -2.98 13.54 -1.54
CA LYS A 97 -2.99 14.97 -1.24
C LYS A 97 -1.60 15.46 -0.85
N LEU A 98 -0.94 14.78 0.09
CA LEU A 98 0.41 15.13 0.51
C LEU A 98 1.42 14.99 -0.64
N LEU A 99 1.32 13.94 -1.46
CA LEU A 99 2.22 13.76 -2.59
C LEU A 99 2.10 14.93 -3.58
N ARG A 100 0.88 15.36 -3.94
CA ARG A 100 0.64 16.52 -4.81
C ARG A 100 1.19 17.82 -4.22
N LYS A 101 1.04 18.01 -2.90
CA LYS A 101 1.59 19.17 -2.18
C LYS A 101 3.12 19.23 -2.33
N ILE A 102 3.80 18.09 -2.21
CA ILE A 102 5.27 18.02 -2.32
C ILE A 102 5.72 18.16 -3.78
N THR A 103 4.99 17.60 -4.76
CA THR A 103 5.37 17.68 -6.18
C THR A 103 5.02 19.01 -6.85
N GLY A 104 4.20 19.85 -6.20
CA GLY A 104 3.78 21.14 -6.75
C GLY A 104 2.65 21.04 -7.79
N GLU A 105 2.11 19.85 -8.03
CA GLU A 105 1.06 19.56 -9.04
C GLU A 105 -0.36 20.04 -8.61
N GLY A 106 -0.45 21.08 -7.78
CA GLY A 106 -1.72 21.54 -7.21
C GLY A 106 -1.76 23.00 -6.78
N ARG A 107 -0.85 23.86 -7.28
CA ARG A 107 -0.84 25.30 -6.93
C ARG A 107 -1.98 26.13 -7.54
N SER A 108 -2.91 25.51 -8.26
CA SER A 108 -4.11 26.18 -8.79
C SER A 108 -5.34 25.79 -7.97
N GLY A 109 -5.54 26.48 -6.84
CA GLY A 109 -6.81 26.52 -6.10
C GLY A 109 -7.06 25.34 -5.17
N ASP A 110 -6.59 25.42 -3.93
CA ASP A 110 -7.23 24.69 -2.84
C ASP A 110 -7.27 25.62 -1.62
N SER A 111 -8.46 26.17 -1.41
CA SER A 111 -8.84 26.99 -0.27
C SER A 111 -8.60 26.21 1.02
N ALA A 112 -8.32 26.96 2.07
CA ALA A 112 -8.19 26.50 3.44
C ALA A 112 -9.32 25.53 3.83
N GLU A 113 -8.99 24.25 3.98
CA GLU A 113 -9.76 23.34 4.83
C GLU A 113 -8.80 22.74 5.84
N GLU A 114 -8.95 23.30 7.04
CA GLU A 114 -8.51 22.94 8.39
C GLU A 114 -7.77 21.60 8.53
N ASP A 115 -6.55 21.74 9.07
CA ASP A 115 -5.84 20.67 9.75
C ASP A 115 -6.65 20.23 10.98
N ASP A 116 -7.49 19.22 10.81
CA ASP A 116 -7.92 18.36 11.90
C ASP A 116 -7.34 16.95 11.69
N PHE A 117 -6.65 16.48 12.74
CA PHE A 117 -6.08 15.12 12.98
C PHE A 117 -4.67 14.80 12.47
#